data_AF-A0A9E1N4R6-F1
#
_entry.id   AF-A0A9E1N4R6-F1
#
_cell.length_a   1.000
_cell.length_b   1.000
_cell.length_c   1.000
_cell.angle_alpha   90.00
_cell.angle_beta   90.00
_cell.angle_gamma   90.00
#
_symmetry.space_group_name_H-M   'P 1'
#
loop_
_entity.id
_entity.type
_entity.pdbx_description
1 polymer ?
#
loop_
_entity_poly.entity_id
_entity_poly.type
_entity_poly.pdbx_seq_one_letter_code
_entity_poly.pdbx_strand_id
1 'polypeptide(L)'
;MNSPADPDQYSKRILLSVTGLSPQVITETLYALLMQQQRPFIPTEIHLLTTQEGAERAKLALLDPKKGRFHTFCREYNIPAGKITFTDDQIHIVKGEQGEALTDIRSAADNRAAADYITRHVAHFTESPDTALHVSIAGGRKTMGFYLGYALSLYGREQDRLSHVLINAPFESEPQFYYPPREAEVIDLAKENRPVSTANAEVTLADIPFVRMRHGTPSSEEQHGFDKTIEHVQKKLGPPSLRFDHESKKLYAGGVELKMSPIIAAYYLWLAQRKKEGGLPIHWSDANPNHFLNAYRMVLNDYSGDYERTEQPLLRDGITKDFTAEKKSRVQKALKKSLGKDEATPYLIENFGSRPRQGQGLKLDAEQIHL
;
A
#
# COMPACT_ATOMS: atom_id res chain seq x y z
N MET A 1 16.10 -11.69 -16.39
CA MET A 1 15.41 -10.91 -15.34
C MET A 1 15.63 -9.45 -15.67
N ASN A 2 14.58 -8.67 -15.86
CA ASN A 2 14.69 -7.25 -16.19
C ASN A 2 15.25 -6.49 -14.99
N SER A 3 16.10 -5.48 -15.24
CA SER A 3 16.50 -4.57 -14.18
C SER A 3 15.27 -3.77 -13.71
N PRO A 4 14.97 -3.67 -12.41
CA PRO A 4 13.88 -2.82 -11.91
C PRO A 4 14.02 -1.33 -12.28
N ALA A 5 15.23 -0.93 -12.68
CA ALA A 5 15.51 0.41 -13.19
C ALA A 5 14.94 0.68 -14.60
N ASP A 6 14.65 -0.37 -15.38
CA ASP A 6 14.32 -0.30 -16.81
C ASP A 6 12.87 -0.76 -17.09
N PRO A 7 11.85 0.07 -16.80
CA PRO A 7 10.44 -0.30 -16.96
C PRO A 7 10.03 -0.58 -18.41
N ASP A 8 10.78 -0.08 -19.39
CA ASP A 8 10.58 -0.30 -20.82
C ASP A 8 10.78 -1.77 -21.24
N GLN A 9 11.57 -2.54 -20.48
CA GLN A 9 11.89 -3.94 -20.78
C GLN A 9 10.82 -4.96 -20.36
N TYR A 10 9.81 -4.54 -19.60
CA TYR A 10 8.75 -5.43 -19.10
C TYR A 10 7.81 -5.86 -20.23
N SER A 11 7.42 -7.13 -20.27
CA SER A 11 6.55 -7.66 -21.33
C SER A 11 5.18 -6.99 -21.32
N LYS A 12 4.66 -6.71 -20.11
CA LYS A 12 3.43 -5.96 -19.89
C LYS A 12 3.74 -4.58 -19.32
N ARG A 13 3.32 -3.53 -20.01
CA ARG A 13 3.55 -2.12 -19.63
C ARG A 13 2.23 -1.37 -19.63
N ILE A 14 1.84 -0.88 -18.47
CA ILE A 14 0.54 -0.25 -18.28
C ILE A 14 0.73 1.25 -18.11
N LEU A 15 0.01 2.06 -18.89
CA LEU A 15 -0.25 3.45 -18.54
C LEU A 15 -1.60 3.54 -17.82
N LEU A 16 -1.58 3.85 -16.53
CA LEU A 16 -2.79 4.08 -15.74
C LEU A 16 -2.96 5.58 -15.52
N SER A 17 -4.09 6.13 -15.94
CA SER A 17 -4.42 7.54 -15.74
C SER A 17 -5.77 7.70 -15.07
N VAL A 18 -5.92 8.77 -14.31
CA VAL A 18 -7.23 9.34 -13.98
C VAL A 18 -7.54 10.46 -14.96
N THR A 19 -8.81 10.63 -15.34
CA THR A 19 -9.25 11.83 -16.07
C THR A 19 -10.60 12.33 -15.60
N GLY A 20 -10.84 13.61 -15.86
CA GLY A 20 -12.10 14.28 -15.62
C GLY A 20 -12.66 14.74 -16.96
N LEU A 21 -12.79 16.05 -17.11
CA LEU A 21 -13.40 16.65 -18.29
C LEU A 21 -12.45 16.83 -19.48
N SER A 22 -11.15 16.62 -19.25
CA SER A 22 -10.07 16.85 -20.23
C SER A 22 -9.34 15.53 -20.56
N PRO A 23 -9.86 14.72 -21.50
CA PRO A 23 -9.21 13.47 -21.91
C PRO A 23 -7.87 13.65 -22.64
N GLN A 24 -7.54 14.89 -23.08
CA GLN A 24 -6.29 15.26 -23.74
C GLN A 24 -5.04 14.79 -22.97
N VAL A 25 -5.11 14.81 -21.64
CA VAL A 25 -4.02 14.41 -20.73
C VAL A 25 -3.45 13.02 -21.04
N ILE A 26 -4.27 12.11 -21.61
CA ILE A 26 -3.81 10.78 -22.02
C ILE A 26 -2.85 10.89 -23.20
N THR A 27 -3.21 11.63 -24.25
CA THR A 27 -2.34 11.79 -25.43
C THR A 27 -1.14 12.68 -25.15
N GLU A 28 -1.28 13.68 -24.29
CA GLU A 28 -0.16 14.49 -23.79
C GLU A 28 0.86 13.61 -23.05
N THR A 29 0.39 12.77 -22.13
CA THR A 29 1.24 11.82 -21.40
C THR A 29 1.90 10.82 -22.35
N LEU A 30 1.15 10.26 -23.30
CA LEU A 30 1.71 9.35 -24.31
C LEU A 30 2.80 10.03 -25.14
N TYR A 31 2.55 11.24 -25.63
CA TYR A 31 3.56 11.98 -26.38
C TYR A 31 4.85 12.13 -25.57
N ALA A 32 4.74 12.55 -24.31
CA ALA A 32 5.89 12.75 -23.44
C ALA A 32 6.65 11.44 -23.16
N LEU A 33 5.94 10.33 -22.94
CA LEU A 33 6.53 9.00 -22.70
C LEU A 33 7.23 8.41 -23.92
N LEU A 34 6.68 8.65 -25.11
CA LEU A 34 7.14 8.01 -26.33
C LEU A 34 8.18 8.85 -27.08
N MET A 35 8.03 10.17 -27.08
CA MET A 35 8.80 11.07 -27.97
C MET A 35 9.86 11.90 -27.24
N GLN A 36 9.76 12.07 -25.91
CA GLN A 36 10.66 12.95 -25.16
C GLN A 36 11.62 12.22 -24.22
N GLN A 37 11.41 10.93 -23.98
CA GLN A 37 12.28 10.14 -23.12
C GLN A 37 13.50 9.62 -23.87
N GLN A 38 14.65 9.56 -23.20
CA GLN A 38 15.83 8.87 -23.75
C GLN A 38 15.57 7.38 -24.00
N ARG A 39 14.79 6.76 -23.11
CA ARG A 39 14.27 5.40 -23.25
C ARG A 39 12.74 5.46 -23.27
N PRO A 40 12.11 5.40 -24.45
CA PRO A 40 10.66 5.48 -24.57
C PRO A 40 9.94 4.37 -23.79
N PHE A 41 8.99 4.76 -22.94
CA PHE A 41 8.06 3.81 -22.33
C PHE A 41 6.83 3.68 -23.23
N ILE A 42 6.81 2.66 -24.10
CA ILE A 42 5.67 2.37 -24.98
C ILE A 42 4.70 1.43 -24.23
N PRO A 43 3.55 1.91 -23.72
CA PRO A 43 2.62 1.04 -23.00
C PRO A 43 2.06 -0.04 -23.93
N THR A 44 1.85 -1.24 -23.41
CA THR A 44 1.09 -2.29 -24.10
C THR A 44 -0.41 -2.11 -23.94
N GLU A 45 -0.83 -1.46 -22.85
CA GLU A 45 -2.22 -1.11 -22.58
C GLU A 45 -2.32 0.19 -21.81
N ILE A 46 -3.42 0.91 -22.04
CA ILE A 46 -3.78 2.14 -21.31
C ILE A 46 -5.04 1.82 -20.53
N HIS A 47 -5.07 2.15 -19.25
CA HIS A 47 -6.26 2.07 -18.41
C HIS A 47 -6.63 3.45 -17.88
N LEU A 48 -7.92 3.77 -17.97
CA LEU A 48 -8.47 5.04 -17.54
C LEU A 48 -9.44 4.83 -16.38
N LEU A 49 -9.19 5.47 -15.25
CA LEU A 49 -10.15 5.53 -14.13
C LEU A 49 -10.87 6.88 -14.17
N THR A 50 -12.19 6.89 -14.28
CA THR A 50 -12.96 8.13 -14.43
C THR A 50 -14.41 7.99 -13.96
N THR A 51 -15.17 9.07 -13.97
CA THR A 51 -16.62 9.06 -13.72
C THR A 51 -17.37 8.81 -15.02
N GLN A 52 -18.68 8.59 -14.97
CA GLN A 52 -19.48 8.33 -16.17
C GLN A 52 -19.36 9.47 -17.19
N GLU A 53 -19.37 10.74 -16.74
CA GLU A 53 -19.20 11.89 -17.65
C GLU A 53 -17.82 11.89 -18.31
N GLY A 54 -16.76 11.61 -17.56
CA GLY A 54 -15.41 11.54 -18.11
C GLY A 54 -15.21 10.37 -19.07
N ALA A 55 -15.88 9.24 -18.82
CA ALA A 55 -15.88 8.09 -19.72
C ALA A 55 -16.48 8.44 -21.09
N GLU A 56 -17.67 9.05 -21.12
CA GLU A 56 -18.31 9.47 -22.37
C GLU A 56 -17.44 10.44 -23.18
N ARG A 57 -16.83 11.41 -22.50
CA ARG A 57 -15.89 12.35 -23.14
C ARG A 57 -14.66 11.64 -23.69
N ALA A 58 -14.07 10.72 -22.93
CA ALA A 58 -12.90 9.95 -23.38
C ALA A 58 -13.23 9.07 -24.59
N LYS A 59 -14.38 8.40 -24.60
CA LYS A 59 -14.84 7.60 -25.75
C LYS A 59 -14.96 8.45 -27.01
N LEU A 60 -15.67 9.58 -26.92
CA LEU A 60 -15.90 10.47 -28.07
C LEU A 60 -14.62 11.15 -28.55
N ALA A 61 -13.77 11.63 -27.64
CA ALA A 61 -12.57 12.39 -27.98
C ALA A 61 -11.40 11.50 -28.42
N LEU A 62 -11.23 10.34 -27.79
CA LEU A 62 -10.04 9.51 -27.98
C LEU A 62 -10.32 8.25 -28.81
N LEU A 63 -11.46 7.59 -28.60
CA LEU A 63 -11.73 6.25 -29.13
C LEU A 63 -12.69 6.20 -30.32
N ASP A 64 -13.23 7.35 -30.76
CA ASP A 64 -14.06 7.37 -31.98
C ASP A 64 -13.27 6.76 -33.16
N PRO A 65 -13.81 5.76 -33.88
CA PRO A 65 -13.05 5.05 -34.92
C PRO A 65 -12.55 5.95 -36.06
N LYS A 66 -13.20 7.09 -36.30
CA LYS A 66 -12.86 8.03 -37.39
C LYS A 66 -12.07 9.23 -36.90
N LYS A 67 -12.48 9.83 -35.78
CA LYS A 67 -11.99 11.11 -35.26
C LYS A 67 -11.22 11.01 -33.95
N GLY A 68 -11.17 9.83 -33.34
CA GLY A 68 -10.53 9.59 -32.05
C GLY A 68 -9.06 9.99 -32.05
N ARG A 69 -8.70 10.93 -31.17
CA ARG A 69 -7.35 11.52 -31.11
C ARG A 69 -6.28 10.53 -30.70
N PHE A 70 -6.63 9.46 -29.97
CA PHE A 70 -5.68 8.37 -29.69
C PHE A 70 -5.31 7.60 -30.95
N HIS A 71 -6.29 7.27 -31.80
CA HIS A 71 -6.01 6.59 -33.07
C HIS A 71 -5.26 7.48 -34.05
N THR A 72 -5.58 8.79 -34.08
CA THR A 72 -4.82 9.78 -34.87
C THR A 72 -3.37 9.86 -34.40
N PHE A 73 -3.12 9.98 -33.09
CA PHE A 73 -1.79 9.97 -32.50
C PHE A 73 -1.00 8.73 -32.93
N CYS A 74 -1.60 7.54 -32.83
CA CYS A 74 -0.93 6.30 -33.21
C CYS A 74 -0.53 6.28 -34.68
N ARG A 75 -1.43 6.70 -35.59
CA ARG A 75 -1.11 6.76 -37.03
C ARG A 75 0.00 7.75 -37.32
N GLU A 76 -0.10 8.94 -36.73
CA GLU A 76 0.82 10.05 -36.98
C GLU A 76 2.25 9.72 -36.54
N TYR A 77 2.40 9.13 -35.35
CA TYR A 77 3.68 8.70 -34.78
C TYR A 77 4.11 7.28 -35.18
N ASN A 78 3.46 6.69 -36.19
CA ASN A 78 3.77 5.35 -36.74
C ASN A 78 3.76 4.22 -35.69
N ILE A 79 2.86 4.30 -34.71
CA ILE A 79 2.63 3.25 -33.72
C ILE A 79 1.77 2.16 -34.40
N PRO A 80 2.24 0.90 -34.50
CA PRO A 80 1.49 -0.16 -35.17
C PRO A 80 0.12 -0.37 -34.54
N ALA A 81 -0.89 -0.64 -35.37
CA ALA A 81 -2.22 -0.99 -34.89
C ALA A 81 -2.15 -2.20 -33.95
N GLY A 82 -2.84 -2.13 -32.80
CA GLY A 82 -2.81 -3.17 -31.78
C GLY A 82 -1.53 -3.21 -30.93
N LYS A 83 -0.54 -2.33 -31.17
CA LYS A 83 0.65 -2.23 -30.30
C LYS A 83 0.29 -1.75 -28.89
N ILE A 84 -0.70 -0.87 -28.80
CA ILE A 84 -1.24 -0.31 -27.56
C ILE A 84 -2.72 -0.65 -27.51
N THR A 85 -3.14 -1.41 -26.50
CA THR A 85 -4.55 -1.74 -26.27
C THR A 85 -5.21 -0.61 -25.48
N PHE A 86 -6.15 0.08 -26.11
CA PHE A 86 -6.99 1.07 -25.45
C PHE A 86 -8.35 1.11 -26.14
N THR A 87 -9.30 0.38 -25.57
CA THR A 87 -10.70 0.28 -26.02
C THR A 87 -11.63 0.69 -24.87
N ASP A 88 -12.94 0.61 -25.11
CA ASP A 88 -13.94 0.90 -24.07
C ASP A 88 -13.77 0.03 -22.81
N ASP A 89 -13.30 -1.21 -22.98
CA ASP A 89 -13.06 -2.15 -21.88
C ASP A 89 -11.95 -1.69 -20.91
N GLN A 90 -11.13 -0.71 -21.31
CA GLN A 90 -10.10 -0.12 -20.47
C GLN A 90 -10.52 1.20 -19.81
N ILE A 91 -11.75 1.67 -20.06
CA ILE A 91 -12.34 2.82 -19.38
C ILE A 91 -13.15 2.31 -18.17
N HIS A 92 -12.56 2.45 -16.99
CA HIS A 92 -13.12 2.00 -15.74
C HIS A 92 -13.89 3.12 -15.06
N ILE A 93 -15.21 2.97 -15.02
CA ILE A 93 -16.09 3.93 -14.36
C ILE A 93 -16.08 3.66 -12.86
N VAL A 94 -15.73 4.68 -12.07
CA VAL A 94 -15.75 4.62 -10.61
C VAL A 94 -17.17 4.29 -10.13
N LYS A 95 -17.26 3.32 -9.21
CA LYS A 95 -18.52 2.87 -8.63
C LYS A 95 -18.69 3.38 -7.21
N GLY A 96 -19.92 3.72 -6.84
CA GLY A 96 -20.31 4.06 -5.47
C GLY A 96 -20.41 2.84 -4.56
N GLU A 97 -20.89 3.05 -3.34
CA GLU A 97 -20.97 2.00 -2.30
C GLU A 97 -21.93 0.85 -2.67
N GLN A 98 -22.96 1.13 -3.48
CA GLN A 98 -23.94 0.13 -3.92
C GLN A 98 -23.59 -0.46 -5.30
N GLY A 99 -22.42 -0.13 -5.84
CA GLY A 99 -21.95 -0.60 -7.14
C GLY A 99 -22.48 0.19 -8.35
N GLU A 100 -23.24 1.25 -8.10
CA GLU A 100 -23.73 2.18 -9.11
C GLU A 100 -22.58 2.98 -9.74
N ALA A 101 -22.67 3.25 -11.05
CA ALA A 101 -21.72 4.12 -11.72
C ALA A 101 -21.88 5.56 -11.23
N LEU A 102 -20.79 6.19 -10.79
CA LEU A 102 -20.82 7.58 -10.36
C LEU A 102 -20.78 8.51 -11.56
N THR A 103 -21.80 9.34 -11.73
CA THR A 103 -21.81 10.41 -12.74
C THR A 103 -20.69 11.42 -12.50
N ASP A 104 -20.50 11.78 -11.23
CA ASP A 104 -19.50 12.71 -10.73
C ASP A 104 -19.24 12.41 -9.23
N ILE A 105 -18.13 12.88 -8.66
CA ILE A 105 -17.76 12.69 -7.25
C ILE A 105 -18.05 14.00 -6.49
N ARG A 106 -19.16 14.04 -5.75
CA ARG A 106 -19.66 15.26 -5.10
C ARG A 106 -19.82 15.12 -3.59
N SER A 107 -19.98 13.91 -3.08
CA SER A 107 -20.15 13.63 -1.66
C SER A 107 -18.88 13.04 -1.01
N ALA A 108 -18.83 13.01 0.32
CA ALA A 108 -17.78 12.31 1.05
C ALA A 108 -17.83 10.79 0.84
N ALA A 109 -19.05 10.22 0.66
CA ALA A 109 -19.22 8.81 0.36
C ALA A 109 -18.68 8.46 -1.04
N ASP A 110 -18.99 9.30 -2.04
CA ASP A 110 -18.45 9.16 -3.40
C ASP A 110 -16.91 9.19 -3.38
N ASN A 111 -16.35 10.08 -2.56
CA ASN A 111 -14.92 10.27 -2.44
C ASN A 111 -14.24 9.03 -1.82
N ARG A 112 -14.82 8.44 -0.75
CA ARG A 112 -14.37 7.17 -0.18
C ARG A 112 -14.47 6.03 -1.18
N ALA A 113 -15.60 5.91 -1.89
CA ALA A 113 -15.79 4.89 -2.91
C ALA A 113 -14.76 5.02 -4.05
N ALA A 114 -14.45 6.23 -4.47
CA ALA A 114 -13.39 6.51 -5.43
C ALA A 114 -12.00 6.10 -4.91
N ALA A 115 -11.69 6.40 -3.65
CA ALA A 115 -10.44 5.98 -3.02
C ALA A 115 -10.29 4.45 -3.04
N ASP A 116 -11.33 3.73 -2.61
CA ASP A 116 -11.36 2.26 -2.61
C ASP A 116 -11.25 1.69 -4.03
N TYR A 117 -11.94 2.30 -5.00
CA TYR A 117 -11.93 1.86 -6.40
C TYR A 117 -10.55 2.01 -7.03
N ILE A 118 -9.93 3.19 -6.88
CA ILE A 118 -8.59 3.48 -7.39
C ILE A 118 -7.56 2.56 -6.75
N THR A 119 -7.63 2.40 -5.43
CA THR A 119 -6.70 1.56 -4.66
C THR A 119 -6.72 0.11 -5.12
N ARG A 120 -7.91 -0.46 -5.35
CA ARG A 120 -8.07 -1.82 -5.87
C ARG A 120 -7.45 -1.99 -7.26
N HIS A 121 -7.61 -1.01 -8.16
CA HIS A 121 -7.02 -1.10 -9.50
C HIS A 121 -5.50 -1.03 -9.45
N VAL A 122 -4.93 -0.14 -8.63
CA VAL A 122 -3.47 -0.06 -8.47
C VAL A 122 -2.92 -1.34 -7.84
N ALA A 123 -3.60 -1.87 -6.81
CA ALA A 123 -3.24 -3.15 -6.22
C ALA A 123 -3.23 -4.26 -7.29
N HIS A 124 -4.30 -4.38 -8.07
CA HIS A 124 -4.43 -5.37 -9.15
C HIS A 124 -3.32 -5.24 -10.21
N PHE A 125 -3.10 -4.04 -10.76
CA PHE A 125 -2.09 -3.82 -11.80
C PHE A 125 -0.65 -4.04 -11.33
N THR A 126 -0.43 -4.08 -10.01
CA THR A 126 0.88 -4.34 -9.40
C THR A 126 1.00 -5.77 -8.83
N GLU A 127 0.05 -6.67 -9.10
CA GLU A 127 0.11 -8.07 -8.65
C GLU A 127 1.22 -8.85 -9.36
N SER A 128 1.25 -8.81 -10.70
CA SER A 128 2.17 -9.62 -11.50
C SER A 128 3.56 -8.99 -11.60
N PRO A 129 4.65 -9.67 -11.17
CA PRO A 129 6.01 -9.13 -11.22
C PRO A 129 6.50 -8.80 -12.63
N ASP A 130 5.90 -9.37 -13.67
CA ASP A 130 6.27 -9.16 -15.08
C ASP A 130 5.59 -7.92 -15.71
N THR A 131 4.86 -7.15 -14.92
CA THR A 131 4.22 -5.89 -15.32
C THR A 131 5.01 -4.69 -14.80
N ALA A 132 5.16 -3.64 -15.61
CA ALA A 132 5.53 -2.29 -15.16
C ALA A 132 4.34 -1.34 -15.28
N LEU A 133 4.02 -0.62 -14.19
CA LEU A 133 2.94 0.35 -14.13
C LEU A 133 3.50 1.77 -14.15
N HIS A 134 3.10 2.56 -15.14
CA HIS A 134 3.32 4.00 -15.19
C HIS A 134 2.01 4.72 -14.87
N VAL A 135 2.01 5.53 -13.83
CA VAL A 135 0.84 6.24 -13.33
C VAL A 135 0.92 7.72 -13.71
N SER A 136 -0.14 8.25 -14.33
CA SER A 136 -0.28 9.69 -14.60
C SER A 136 -1.37 10.30 -13.71
N ILE A 137 -1.01 11.36 -12.96
CA ILE A 137 -1.93 12.08 -12.06
C ILE A 137 -2.48 13.38 -12.64
N ALA A 138 -2.27 13.63 -13.93
CA ALA A 138 -2.55 14.92 -14.58
C ALA A 138 -4.04 15.21 -14.85
N GLY A 139 -4.96 14.33 -14.45
CA GLY A 139 -6.39 14.47 -14.77
C GLY A 139 -7.34 14.15 -13.62
N GLY A 140 -8.63 14.43 -13.82
CA GLY A 140 -9.69 14.14 -12.86
C GLY A 140 -9.88 15.22 -11.80
N ARG A 141 -10.72 14.92 -10.81
CA ARG A 141 -10.77 15.74 -9.59
C ARG A 141 -9.44 15.60 -8.87
N LYS A 142 -8.93 16.69 -8.29
CA LYS A 142 -7.62 16.73 -7.58
C LYS A 142 -7.44 15.57 -6.59
N THR A 143 -8.51 15.16 -5.91
CA THR A 143 -8.51 14.05 -4.96
C THR A 143 -8.25 12.69 -5.61
N MET A 144 -8.70 12.46 -6.86
CA MET A 144 -8.43 11.20 -7.58
C MET A 144 -6.94 11.05 -7.88
N GLY A 145 -6.27 12.11 -8.32
CA GLY A 145 -4.81 12.11 -8.53
C GLY A 145 -4.05 11.84 -7.23
N PHE A 146 -4.51 12.41 -6.11
CA PHE A 146 -3.97 12.11 -4.78
C PHE A 146 -4.12 10.62 -4.42
N TYR A 147 -5.33 10.05 -4.53
CA TYR A 147 -5.54 8.63 -4.22
C TYR A 147 -4.76 7.71 -5.13
N LEU A 148 -4.60 8.06 -6.41
CA LEU A 148 -3.83 7.27 -7.35
C LEU A 148 -2.35 7.23 -6.98
N GLY A 149 -1.75 8.38 -6.67
CA GLY A 149 -0.36 8.46 -6.20
C GLY A 149 -0.16 7.80 -4.82
N TYR A 150 -1.14 7.91 -3.92
CA TYR A 150 -1.05 7.29 -2.60
C TYR A 150 -1.22 5.76 -2.68
N ALA A 151 -2.17 5.26 -3.48
CA ALA A 151 -2.29 3.84 -3.75
C ALA A 151 -1.01 3.26 -4.38
N LEU A 152 -0.35 4.01 -5.28
CA LEU A 152 0.95 3.62 -5.80
C LEU A 152 2.04 3.63 -4.72
N SER A 153 1.97 4.51 -3.72
CA SER A 153 2.91 4.45 -2.58
C SER A 153 2.71 3.19 -1.74
N LEU A 154 1.48 2.71 -1.60
CA LEU A 154 1.15 1.50 -0.85
C LEU A 154 1.52 0.22 -1.61
N TYR A 155 1.24 0.16 -2.91
CA TYR A 155 1.34 -1.08 -3.70
C TYR A 155 2.43 -1.04 -4.76
N GLY A 156 2.95 0.13 -5.14
CA GLY A 156 3.95 0.26 -6.19
C GLY A 156 5.27 -0.45 -5.87
N ARG A 157 5.89 -0.97 -6.93
CA ARG A 157 7.13 -1.72 -6.93
C ARG A 157 8.26 -0.88 -7.51
N GLU A 158 9.46 -1.43 -7.53
CA GLU A 158 10.67 -0.73 -8.00
C GLU A 158 10.56 -0.30 -9.47
N GLN A 159 9.93 -1.10 -10.32
CA GLN A 159 9.72 -0.77 -11.73
C GLN A 159 8.58 0.23 -11.99
N ASP A 160 7.70 0.45 -11.01
CA ASP A 160 6.54 1.31 -11.21
C ASP A 160 6.95 2.81 -11.10
N ARG A 161 6.27 3.66 -11.86
CA ARG A 161 6.58 5.09 -12.05
C ARG A 161 5.34 5.96 -11.82
N LEU A 162 5.56 7.19 -11.37
CA LEU A 162 4.55 8.20 -11.16
C LEU A 162 4.98 9.49 -11.86
N SER A 163 4.08 10.09 -12.64
CA SER A 163 4.39 11.33 -13.35
C SER A 163 3.21 12.29 -13.40
N HIS A 164 3.53 13.55 -13.68
CA HIS A 164 2.57 14.58 -14.08
C HIS A 164 3.03 15.20 -15.40
N VAL A 165 2.17 15.19 -16.42
CA VAL A 165 2.45 15.91 -17.67
C VAL A 165 2.13 17.39 -17.50
N LEU A 166 3.01 18.25 -18.00
CA LEU A 166 2.88 19.70 -17.96
C LEU A 166 2.93 20.22 -19.39
N ILE A 167 1.99 21.10 -19.72
CA ILE A 167 1.89 21.75 -21.02
C ILE A 167 2.11 23.24 -20.80
N ASN A 168 2.86 23.91 -21.68
CA ASN A 168 3.01 25.36 -21.58
C ASN A 168 1.72 26.10 -22.01
N ALA A 169 1.53 27.30 -21.46
CA ALA A 169 0.52 28.22 -21.97
C ALA A 169 0.83 28.61 -23.43
N PRO A 170 -0.19 28.81 -24.29
CA PRO A 170 -1.62 28.75 -23.99
C PRO A 170 -2.24 27.33 -24.10
N PHE A 171 -1.46 26.34 -24.55
CA PHE A 171 -1.94 25.02 -24.93
C PHE A 171 -2.55 24.22 -23.79
N GLU A 172 -2.08 24.39 -22.55
CA GLU A 172 -2.63 23.70 -21.35
C GLU A 172 -4.13 23.92 -21.12
N SER A 173 -4.67 25.02 -21.66
CA SER A 173 -6.06 25.43 -21.46
C SER A 173 -6.91 25.31 -22.71
N GLU A 174 -6.33 24.83 -23.82
CA GLU A 174 -6.94 24.77 -25.14
C GLU A 174 -7.60 23.41 -25.39
N PRO A 175 -8.95 23.30 -25.41
CA PRO A 175 -9.64 22.02 -25.54
C PRO A 175 -9.34 21.26 -26.83
N GLN A 176 -8.89 21.94 -27.89
CA GLN A 176 -8.55 21.32 -29.16
C GLN A 176 -7.10 20.84 -29.26
N PHE A 177 -6.24 21.20 -28.30
CA PHE A 177 -4.85 20.73 -28.26
C PHE A 177 -4.77 19.40 -27.50
N TYR A 178 -4.20 18.36 -28.13
CA TYR A 178 -4.10 17.01 -27.53
C TYR A 178 -2.66 16.55 -27.35
N TYR A 179 -1.77 17.00 -28.22
CA TYR A 179 -0.33 16.70 -28.26
C TYR A 179 0.28 17.54 -29.39
N PRO A 180 1.60 17.80 -29.38
CA PRO A 180 2.27 18.42 -30.53
C PRO A 180 2.21 17.49 -31.75
N PRO A 181 1.58 17.88 -32.87
CA PRO A 181 1.58 17.08 -34.09
C PRO A 181 2.99 17.05 -34.72
N ARG A 182 3.25 16.04 -35.56
CA ARG A 182 4.53 15.90 -36.27
C ARG A 182 4.77 17.02 -37.27
N GLU A 183 3.71 17.43 -37.96
CA GLU A 183 3.70 18.62 -38.79
C GLU A 183 3.01 19.73 -38.01
N ALA A 184 3.69 20.86 -37.84
CA ALA A 184 3.13 21.97 -37.07
C ALA A 184 1.88 22.52 -37.76
N GLU A 185 0.84 22.74 -36.97
CA GLU A 185 -0.46 23.25 -37.40
C GLU A 185 -0.73 24.59 -36.70
N VAL A 186 -1.59 25.41 -37.29
CA VAL A 186 -2.10 26.61 -36.65
C VAL A 186 -3.47 26.28 -36.06
N ILE A 187 -3.62 26.49 -34.75
CA ILE A 187 -4.89 26.34 -34.04
C ILE A 187 -5.37 27.71 -33.56
N ASP A 188 -6.68 27.94 -33.62
CA ASP A 188 -7.30 29.15 -33.08
C ASP A 188 -7.66 28.93 -31.62
N LEU A 189 -7.09 29.76 -30.74
CA LEU A 189 -7.38 29.68 -29.31
C LEU A 189 -8.84 30.05 -29.03
N ALA A 190 -9.59 29.12 -28.44
CA ALA A 190 -11.04 29.27 -28.27
C ALA A 190 -11.43 30.50 -27.42
N LYS A 191 -10.55 30.92 -26.49
CA LYS A 191 -10.79 32.05 -25.57
C LYS A 191 -10.24 33.38 -26.05
N GLU A 192 -9.16 33.37 -26.83
CA GLU A 192 -8.41 34.57 -27.19
C GLU A 192 -8.61 34.99 -28.65
N ASN A 193 -9.25 34.13 -29.46
CA ASN A 193 -9.46 34.32 -30.90
C ASN A 193 -8.16 34.73 -31.62
N ARG A 194 -7.06 34.08 -31.22
CA ARG A 194 -5.71 34.31 -31.70
C ARG A 194 -5.14 33.01 -32.27
N PRO A 195 -4.60 33.01 -33.50
CA PRO A 195 -3.93 31.84 -34.04
C PRO A 195 -2.58 31.61 -33.34
N VAL A 196 -2.32 30.36 -32.98
CA VAL A 196 -1.01 29.91 -32.45
C VAL A 196 -0.53 28.69 -33.21
N SER A 197 0.78 28.59 -33.43
CA SER A 197 1.39 27.41 -34.06
C SER A 197 1.71 26.36 -33.00
N THR A 198 1.32 25.11 -33.24
CA THR A 198 1.63 23.97 -32.35
C THR A 198 3.12 23.64 -32.27
N ALA A 199 3.96 24.21 -33.15
CA ALA A 199 5.42 24.15 -33.03
C ALA A 199 5.96 24.75 -31.73
N ASN A 200 5.20 25.68 -31.12
CA ASN A 200 5.56 26.32 -29.85
C ASN A 200 5.07 25.55 -28.62
N ALA A 201 4.43 24.38 -28.81
CA ALA A 201 3.94 23.57 -27.71
C ALA A 201 5.07 22.79 -27.06
N GLU A 202 5.28 23.03 -25.78
CA GLU A 202 6.23 22.34 -24.94
C GLU A 202 5.47 21.39 -24.00
N VAL A 203 5.77 20.11 -24.13
CA VAL A 203 5.29 19.07 -23.23
C VAL A 203 6.45 18.70 -22.31
N THR A 204 6.19 18.58 -21.01
CA THR A 204 7.19 18.12 -20.04
C THR A 204 6.58 17.01 -19.21
N LEU A 205 7.27 15.88 -19.10
CA LEU A 205 6.91 14.82 -18.16
C LEU A 205 7.70 15.02 -16.87
N ALA A 206 7.03 15.43 -15.79
CA ALA A 206 7.65 15.52 -14.49
C ALA A 206 7.52 14.17 -13.76
N ASP A 207 8.63 13.48 -13.54
CA ASP A 207 8.69 12.31 -12.66
C ASP A 207 8.50 12.75 -11.20
N ILE A 208 7.62 12.06 -10.50
CA ILE A 208 7.31 12.34 -9.09
C ILE A 208 7.89 11.21 -8.24
N PRO A 209 8.91 11.47 -7.40
CA PRO A 209 9.38 10.47 -6.45
C PRO A 209 8.30 10.19 -5.41
N PHE A 210 8.15 8.93 -5.03
CA PHE A 210 7.20 8.49 -4.01
C PHE A 210 7.80 7.41 -3.11
N VAL A 211 7.29 7.32 -1.88
CA VAL A 211 7.74 6.33 -0.90
C VAL A 211 7.05 5.00 -1.18
N ARG A 212 7.82 3.92 -1.28
CA ARG A 212 7.28 2.57 -1.49
C ARG A 212 7.10 1.87 -0.16
N MET A 213 5.86 1.55 0.17
CA MET A 213 5.48 0.90 1.44
C MET A 213 5.01 -0.55 1.24
N ARG A 214 5.15 -1.12 0.03
CA ARG A 214 4.63 -2.45 -0.33
C ARG A 214 4.98 -3.56 0.66
N HIS A 215 6.17 -3.54 1.25
CA HIS A 215 6.57 -4.55 2.24
C HIS A 215 5.76 -4.50 3.55
N GLY A 216 5.14 -3.36 3.88
CA GLY A 216 4.23 -3.20 5.01
C GLY A 216 2.75 -3.37 4.64
N THR A 217 2.40 -3.33 3.36
CA THR A 217 1.02 -3.40 2.88
C THR A 217 0.51 -4.85 2.84
N PRO A 218 -0.73 -5.14 3.24
CA PRO A 218 -1.31 -6.47 3.09
C PRO A 218 -1.38 -6.89 1.62
N SER A 219 -1.44 -8.19 1.35
CA SER A 219 -1.61 -8.69 -0.02
C SER A 219 -2.94 -8.22 -0.62
N SER A 220 -2.96 -8.00 -1.94
CA SER A 220 -4.16 -7.57 -2.67
C SER A 220 -5.37 -8.51 -2.48
N GLU A 221 -5.12 -9.78 -2.17
CA GLU A 221 -6.13 -10.81 -1.87
C GLU A 221 -7.04 -10.46 -0.69
N GLU A 222 -6.60 -9.62 0.26
CA GLU A 222 -7.41 -9.27 1.43
C GLU A 222 -8.48 -8.20 1.15
N GLN A 223 -8.60 -7.69 -0.09
CA GLN A 223 -9.62 -6.72 -0.56
C GLN A 223 -9.97 -5.63 0.47
N HIS A 224 -8.97 -5.09 1.15
CA HIS A 224 -9.18 -4.01 2.09
C HIS A 224 -9.48 -2.72 1.32
N GLY A 225 -10.49 -1.96 1.79
CA GLY A 225 -10.68 -0.58 1.36
C GLY A 225 -9.44 0.27 1.67
N PHE A 226 -9.34 1.44 1.05
CA PHE A 226 -8.26 2.39 1.21
C PHE A 226 -8.00 2.71 2.69
N ASP A 227 -9.05 3.11 3.44
CA ASP A 227 -8.93 3.47 4.86
C ASP A 227 -8.36 2.30 5.71
N LYS A 228 -8.87 1.08 5.50
CA LYS A 228 -8.38 -0.12 6.20
C LYS A 228 -6.93 -0.46 5.85
N THR A 229 -6.55 -0.26 4.59
CA THR A 229 -5.16 -0.45 4.15
C THR A 229 -4.23 0.53 4.86
N ILE A 230 -4.63 1.81 4.94
CA ILE A 230 -3.88 2.83 5.66
C ILE A 230 -3.75 2.50 7.14
N GLU A 231 -4.84 2.13 7.82
CA GLU A 231 -4.81 1.74 9.23
C GLU A 231 -3.83 0.58 9.49
N HIS A 232 -3.80 -0.40 8.59
CA HIS A 232 -2.89 -1.54 8.71
C HIS A 232 -1.42 -1.14 8.53
N VAL A 233 -1.12 -0.35 7.49
CA VAL A 233 0.24 0.15 7.25
C VAL A 233 0.71 1.04 8.40
N GLN A 234 -0.16 1.91 8.94
CA GLN A 234 0.18 2.74 10.09
C GLN A 234 0.49 1.93 11.35
N LYS A 235 -0.29 0.87 11.64
CA LYS A 235 -0.01 -0.05 12.75
C LYS A 235 1.35 -0.72 12.62
N LYS A 236 1.78 -1.03 11.39
CA LYS A 236 3.09 -1.63 11.12
C LYS A 236 4.25 -0.66 11.15
N LEU A 237 4.05 0.58 10.71
CA LEU A 237 5.09 1.63 10.72
C LEU A 237 5.26 2.30 12.10
N GLY A 238 4.25 2.20 12.97
CA GLY A 238 4.30 2.73 14.33
C GLY A 238 5.37 2.05 15.21
N PRO A 239 5.71 2.64 16.36
CA PRO A 239 6.60 1.99 17.32
C PRO A 239 6.00 0.65 17.75
N PRO A 240 6.84 -0.38 17.99
CA PRO A 240 6.37 -1.65 18.52
C PRO A 240 5.51 -1.44 19.76
N SER A 241 4.30 -2.00 19.77
CA SER A 241 3.39 -1.95 20.93
C SER A 241 2.94 -3.35 21.32
N LEU A 242 3.04 -3.69 22.60
CA LEU A 242 2.53 -4.93 23.20
C LEU A 242 1.36 -4.57 24.13
N ARG A 243 0.18 -5.13 23.84
CA ARG A 243 -1.04 -4.88 24.60
C ARG A 243 -1.61 -6.15 25.21
N PHE A 244 -1.93 -6.13 26.49
CA PHE A 244 -2.82 -7.10 27.11
C PHE A 244 -4.23 -6.51 27.20
N ASP A 245 -5.22 -7.33 26.93
CA ASP A 245 -6.64 -6.96 26.96
C ASP A 245 -7.32 -7.75 28.09
N HIS A 246 -7.66 -7.06 29.17
CA HIS A 246 -8.20 -7.68 30.38
C HIS A 246 -9.58 -8.33 30.17
N GLU A 247 -10.42 -7.76 29.30
CA GLU A 247 -11.77 -8.25 29.06
C GLU A 247 -11.74 -9.53 28.24
N SER A 248 -10.96 -9.53 27.15
CA SER A 248 -10.82 -10.69 26.27
C SER A 248 -9.73 -11.69 26.73
N LYS A 249 -8.94 -11.35 27.74
CA LYS A 249 -7.78 -12.11 28.25
C LYS A 249 -6.75 -12.44 27.15
N LYS A 250 -6.55 -11.53 26.19
CA LYS A 250 -5.71 -11.73 24.99
C LYS A 250 -4.51 -10.79 24.94
N LEU A 251 -3.45 -11.25 24.26
CA LEU A 251 -2.26 -10.46 23.97
C LEU A 251 -2.24 -10.04 22.50
N TYR A 252 -1.83 -8.80 22.25
CA TYR A 252 -1.69 -8.21 20.92
C TYR A 252 -0.29 -7.61 20.77
N ALA A 253 0.36 -7.86 19.64
CA ALA A 253 1.62 -7.21 19.27
C ALA A 253 1.41 -6.45 17.96
N GLY A 254 1.66 -5.14 17.96
CA GLY A 254 1.42 -4.30 16.77
C GLY A 254 -0.05 -4.31 16.33
N GLY A 255 -0.98 -4.54 17.28
CA GLY A 255 -2.40 -4.72 17.00
C GLY A 255 -2.82 -6.11 16.53
N VAL A 256 -1.89 -7.04 16.27
CA VAL A 256 -2.19 -8.42 15.85
C VAL A 256 -2.36 -9.33 17.06
N GLU A 257 -3.46 -10.10 17.10
CA GLU A 257 -3.71 -11.09 18.18
C GLU A 257 -2.67 -12.22 18.16
N LEU A 258 -2.05 -12.45 19.31
CA LEU A 258 -1.07 -13.51 19.50
C LEU A 258 -1.76 -14.81 19.91
N LYS A 259 -1.89 -15.76 18.97
CA LYS A 259 -2.53 -17.06 19.21
C LYS A 259 -1.56 -18.01 19.93
N MET A 260 -1.68 -18.11 21.25
CA MET A 260 -0.89 -19.02 22.08
C MET A 260 -1.70 -19.60 23.24
N SER A 261 -1.28 -20.75 23.76
CA SER A 261 -1.96 -21.37 24.92
C SER A 261 -1.79 -20.52 26.19
N PRO A 262 -2.71 -20.57 27.16
CA PRO A 262 -2.70 -19.69 28.34
C PRO A 262 -1.36 -19.66 29.09
N ILE A 263 -0.72 -20.81 29.34
CA ILE A 263 0.57 -20.84 30.04
C ILE A 263 1.72 -20.12 29.30
N ILE A 264 1.65 -20.08 27.96
CA ILE A 264 2.63 -19.38 27.11
C ILE A 264 2.35 -17.87 27.13
N ALA A 265 1.06 -17.49 27.07
CA ALA A 265 0.64 -16.09 27.23
C ALA A 265 1.04 -15.54 28.60
N ALA A 266 0.82 -16.30 29.67
CA ALA A 266 1.21 -15.94 31.03
C ALA A 266 2.71 -15.68 31.17
N TYR A 267 3.54 -16.54 30.56
CA TYR A 267 4.99 -16.38 30.60
C TYR A 267 5.42 -15.06 29.93
N TYR A 268 4.83 -14.76 28.78
CA TYR A 268 5.14 -13.53 28.05
C TYR A 268 4.61 -12.28 28.77
N LEU A 269 3.38 -12.33 29.28
CA LEU A 269 2.76 -11.27 30.08
C LEU A 269 3.58 -10.97 31.35
N TRP A 270 4.08 -12.00 32.04
CA TRP A 270 4.93 -11.84 33.22
C TRP A 270 6.23 -11.09 32.90
N LEU A 271 6.90 -11.40 31.77
CA LEU A 271 8.08 -10.65 31.34
C LEU A 271 7.74 -9.20 30.96
N ALA A 272 6.57 -8.98 30.36
CA ALA A 272 6.08 -7.65 30.02
C ALA A 272 5.76 -6.79 31.26
N GLN A 273 5.10 -7.37 32.28
CA GLN A 273 4.86 -6.74 33.58
C GLN A 273 6.17 -6.30 34.23
N ARG A 274 7.14 -7.22 34.30
CA ARG A 274 8.46 -6.89 34.85
C ARG A 274 9.12 -5.73 34.12
N LYS A 275 9.11 -5.73 32.78
CA LYS A 275 9.72 -4.64 31.99
C LYS A 275 9.00 -3.30 32.21
N LYS A 276 7.67 -3.31 32.27
CA LYS A 276 6.85 -2.12 32.53
C LYS A 276 7.08 -1.52 33.93
N GLU A 277 7.30 -2.38 34.92
CA GLU A 277 7.61 -2.00 36.30
C GLU A 277 9.10 -1.63 36.51
N GLY A 278 9.92 -1.60 35.45
CA GLY A 278 11.35 -1.28 35.54
C GLY A 278 12.22 -2.43 36.07
N GLY A 279 11.68 -3.64 36.16
CA GLY A 279 12.37 -4.84 36.60
C GLY A 279 13.46 -5.30 35.62
N LEU A 280 14.56 -5.82 36.17
CA LEU A 280 15.65 -6.40 35.38
C LEU A 280 15.24 -7.72 34.70
N PRO A 281 15.89 -8.07 33.57
CA PRO A 281 15.76 -9.38 32.93
C PRO A 281 15.95 -10.51 33.94
N ILE A 282 15.13 -11.56 33.85
CA ILE A 282 15.02 -12.58 34.88
C ILE A 282 15.84 -13.83 34.55
N HIS A 283 16.82 -14.15 35.41
CA HIS A 283 17.46 -15.46 35.39
C HIS A 283 16.57 -16.47 36.14
N TRP A 284 16.49 -17.71 35.66
CA TRP A 284 15.56 -18.72 36.18
C TRP A 284 15.71 -18.96 37.69
N SER A 285 16.94 -18.92 38.22
CA SER A 285 17.19 -19.12 39.66
C SER A 285 16.62 -18.04 40.56
N ASP A 286 16.40 -16.84 40.01
CA ASP A 286 15.96 -15.66 40.76
C ASP A 286 14.44 -15.44 40.61
N ALA A 287 13.78 -16.30 39.84
CA ALA A 287 12.38 -16.19 39.49
C ALA A 287 11.47 -16.68 40.62
N ASN A 288 10.63 -15.79 41.12
CA ASN A 288 9.59 -16.14 42.08
C ASN A 288 8.37 -16.75 41.35
N PRO A 289 7.99 -18.01 41.64
CA PRO A 289 6.82 -18.65 41.03
C PRO A 289 5.52 -17.86 41.18
N ASN A 290 5.31 -17.16 42.31
CA ASN A 290 4.09 -16.41 42.57
C ASN A 290 3.88 -15.26 41.57
N HIS A 291 4.96 -14.62 41.11
CA HIS A 291 4.86 -13.55 40.12
C HIS A 291 4.38 -14.10 38.77
N PHE A 292 4.87 -15.27 38.36
CA PHE A 292 4.38 -15.95 37.16
C PHE A 292 2.92 -16.40 37.34
N LEU A 293 2.59 -16.99 38.49
CA LEU A 293 1.24 -17.47 38.79
C LEU A 293 0.19 -16.35 38.78
N ASN A 294 0.56 -15.14 39.20
CA ASN A 294 -0.31 -13.96 39.09
C ASN A 294 -0.63 -13.63 37.62
N ALA A 295 0.40 -13.61 36.75
CA ALA A 295 0.18 -13.44 35.32
C ALA A 295 -0.63 -14.60 34.72
N TYR A 296 -0.47 -15.82 35.24
CA TYR A 296 -1.22 -16.98 34.79
C TYR A 296 -2.71 -16.88 35.12
N ARG A 297 -3.07 -16.40 36.32
CA ARG A 297 -4.48 -16.14 36.69
C ARG A 297 -5.14 -15.14 35.74
N MET A 298 -4.41 -14.14 35.24
CA MET A 298 -4.96 -13.12 34.34
C MET A 298 -5.38 -13.67 32.98
N VAL A 299 -4.75 -14.75 32.52
CA VAL A 299 -5.00 -15.32 31.17
C VAL A 299 -5.86 -16.59 31.20
N LEU A 300 -6.18 -17.12 32.38
CA LEU A 300 -7.05 -18.28 32.54
C LEU A 300 -8.52 -17.87 32.60
N ASN A 301 -9.38 -18.79 32.16
CA ASN A 301 -10.82 -18.69 32.39
C ASN A 301 -11.14 -19.27 33.77
N ASP A 302 -12.16 -18.72 34.43
CA ASP A 302 -12.43 -18.93 35.86
C ASP A 302 -12.79 -20.39 36.25
N TYR A 303 -12.89 -21.29 35.27
CA TYR A 303 -13.33 -22.69 35.42
C TYR A 303 -12.30 -23.74 34.94
N SER A 304 -11.03 -23.36 34.68
CA SER A 304 -10.01 -24.33 34.23
C SER A 304 -9.24 -24.96 35.40
N GLY A 305 -9.29 -26.28 35.55
CA GLY A 305 -8.41 -27.04 36.48
C GLY A 305 -6.93 -27.11 36.05
N ASP A 306 -6.53 -26.27 35.09
CA ASP A 306 -5.17 -26.16 34.58
C ASP A 306 -4.27 -25.35 35.51
N TYR A 307 -4.86 -24.50 36.36
CA TYR A 307 -4.13 -23.70 37.33
C TYR A 307 -3.44 -24.58 38.37
N GLU A 308 -4.20 -25.46 39.05
CA GLU A 308 -3.70 -26.32 40.13
C GLU A 308 -2.62 -27.30 39.62
N ARG A 309 -2.79 -27.80 38.38
CA ARG A 309 -1.83 -28.69 37.71
C ARG A 309 -0.49 -28.01 37.44
N THR A 310 -0.49 -26.68 37.28
CA THR A 310 0.71 -25.88 37.01
C THR A 310 1.31 -25.29 38.31
N GLU A 311 0.47 -24.91 39.26
CA GLU A 311 0.86 -24.33 40.55
C GLU A 311 1.67 -25.32 41.40
N GLN A 312 1.19 -26.56 41.53
CA GLN A 312 1.81 -27.55 42.42
C GLN A 312 3.29 -27.83 42.08
N PRO A 313 3.67 -28.11 40.82
CA PRO A 313 5.08 -28.28 40.46
C PRO A 313 5.91 -27.00 40.63
N LEU A 314 5.35 -25.82 40.33
CA LEU A 314 6.07 -24.56 40.40
C LEU A 314 6.35 -24.13 41.84
N LEU A 315 5.44 -24.39 42.78
CA LEU A 315 5.67 -24.13 44.20
C LEU A 315 6.64 -25.13 44.83
N ARG A 316 6.66 -26.38 44.35
CA ARG A 316 7.58 -27.42 44.85
C ARG A 316 9.00 -27.27 44.31
N ASP A 317 9.14 -27.11 42.99
CA ASP A 317 10.42 -27.21 42.28
C ASP A 317 10.96 -25.83 41.85
N GLY A 318 10.17 -24.77 42.00
CA GLY A 318 10.50 -23.43 41.52
C GLY A 318 10.43 -23.31 39.98
N ILE A 319 10.86 -22.16 39.46
CA ILE A 319 11.00 -21.95 38.02
C ILE A 319 12.35 -22.51 37.57
N THR A 320 12.33 -23.58 36.77
CA THR A 320 13.55 -24.25 36.30
C THR A 320 14.09 -23.65 35.01
N LYS A 321 15.37 -23.94 34.72
CA LYS A 321 16.00 -23.57 33.44
C LYS A 321 15.22 -24.11 32.24
N ASP A 322 14.85 -25.39 32.28
CA ASP A 322 14.12 -26.04 31.19
C ASP A 322 12.73 -25.44 30.99
N PHE A 323 12.04 -25.08 32.08
CA PHE A 323 10.79 -24.34 32.00
C PHE A 323 10.97 -23.04 31.23
N THR A 324 11.91 -22.18 31.64
CA THR A 324 12.13 -20.89 30.94
C THR A 324 12.57 -21.05 29.48
N ALA A 325 13.38 -22.07 29.17
CA ALA A 325 13.82 -22.34 27.80
C ALA A 325 12.67 -22.83 26.89
N GLU A 326 11.84 -23.74 27.40
CA GLU A 326 10.66 -24.25 26.69
C GLU A 326 9.66 -23.11 26.40
N LYS A 327 9.31 -22.32 27.42
CA LYS A 327 8.36 -21.21 27.26
C LYS A 327 8.88 -20.15 26.30
N LYS A 328 10.16 -19.75 26.42
CA LYS A 328 10.80 -18.84 25.46
C LYS A 328 10.67 -19.34 24.03
N SER A 329 11.03 -20.59 23.76
CA SER A 329 10.93 -21.19 22.41
C SER A 329 9.51 -21.11 21.86
N ARG A 330 8.52 -21.48 22.68
CA ARG A 330 7.11 -21.50 22.28
C ARG A 330 6.52 -20.09 22.08
N VAL A 331 6.90 -19.11 22.90
CA VAL A 331 6.56 -17.69 22.67
C VAL A 331 7.13 -17.22 21.34
N GLN A 332 8.43 -17.42 21.10
CA GLN A 332 9.06 -16.99 19.85
C GLN A 332 8.42 -17.66 18.62
N LYS A 333 8.03 -18.94 18.71
CA LYS A 333 7.31 -19.64 17.64
C LYS A 333 5.93 -19.03 17.40
N ALA A 334 5.19 -18.69 18.46
CA ALA A 334 3.88 -18.05 18.34
C ALA A 334 3.99 -16.65 17.72
N LEU A 335 4.94 -15.82 18.17
CA LEU A 335 5.20 -14.49 17.61
C LEU A 335 5.53 -14.56 16.12
N LYS A 336 6.48 -15.41 15.72
CA LYS A 336 6.87 -15.59 14.30
C LYS A 336 5.73 -16.14 13.45
N LYS A 337 4.84 -16.94 14.02
CA LYS A 337 3.66 -17.47 13.31
C LYS A 337 2.59 -16.40 13.13
N SER A 338 2.36 -15.54 14.13
CA SER A 338 1.34 -14.49 14.08
C SER A 338 1.79 -13.27 13.25
N LEU A 339 3.06 -12.87 13.34
CA LEU A 339 3.59 -11.62 12.77
C LEU A 339 4.47 -11.82 11.53
N GLY A 340 5.00 -13.03 11.32
CA GLY A 340 6.12 -13.23 10.40
C GLY A 340 7.48 -13.01 11.07
N LYS A 341 8.57 -13.31 10.36
CA LYS A 341 9.92 -13.33 10.95
C LYS A 341 10.42 -11.93 11.33
N ASP A 342 10.27 -10.97 10.42
CA ASP A 342 10.87 -9.64 10.58
C ASP A 342 10.07 -8.81 11.59
N GLU A 343 8.74 -8.77 11.44
CA GLU A 343 7.84 -8.04 12.33
C GLU A 343 7.82 -8.59 13.76
N ALA A 344 8.15 -9.88 13.96
CA ALA A 344 8.27 -10.45 15.30
C ALA A 344 9.51 -9.98 16.07
N THR A 345 10.54 -9.47 15.38
CA THR A 345 11.87 -9.17 15.96
C THR A 345 11.81 -8.27 17.20
N PRO A 346 11.07 -7.15 17.22
CA PRO A 346 10.99 -6.28 18.40
C PRO A 346 10.35 -6.94 19.62
N TYR A 347 9.54 -7.98 19.40
CA TYR A 347 8.76 -8.69 20.41
C TYR A 347 9.45 -9.95 20.94
N LEU A 348 10.59 -10.34 20.38
CA LEU A 348 11.27 -11.57 20.81
C LEU A 348 11.83 -11.43 22.22
N ILE A 349 11.79 -12.54 22.96
CA ILE A 349 12.45 -12.65 24.25
C ILE A 349 13.95 -12.77 24.02
N GLU A 350 14.73 -11.86 24.60
CA GLU A 350 16.19 -11.87 24.49
C GLU A 350 16.86 -12.23 25.81
N ASN A 351 18.12 -12.64 25.70
CA ASN A 351 18.97 -12.90 26.86
C ASN A 351 19.86 -11.68 27.08
N PHE A 352 19.79 -11.12 28.28
CA PHE A 352 20.56 -9.95 28.69
C PHE A 352 21.60 -10.32 29.76
N GLY A 353 22.69 -9.57 29.81
CA GLY A 353 23.80 -9.78 30.73
C GLY A 353 24.83 -10.83 30.26
N SER A 354 25.78 -11.13 31.14
CA SER A 354 26.93 -12.00 30.85
C SER A 354 26.70 -13.42 31.33
N ARG A 355 27.29 -14.39 30.62
CA ARG A 355 27.32 -15.78 31.10
C ARG A 355 28.09 -15.87 32.45
N PRO A 356 27.68 -16.75 33.38
CA PRO A 356 26.61 -17.75 33.25
C PRO A 356 25.20 -17.25 33.66
N ARG A 357 25.06 -16.02 34.18
CA ARG A 357 23.79 -15.48 34.72
C ARG A 357 23.02 -14.59 33.73
N GLN A 358 22.74 -15.10 32.54
CA GLN A 358 21.95 -14.35 31.56
C GLN A 358 20.46 -14.40 31.91
N GLY A 359 19.82 -13.23 32.04
CA GLY A 359 18.39 -13.12 32.30
C GLY A 359 17.58 -13.00 31.02
N GLN A 360 16.35 -13.53 31.02
CA GLN A 360 15.41 -13.36 29.91
C GLN A 360 14.59 -12.07 30.09
N GLY A 361 14.37 -11.32 29.00
CA GLY A 361 13.58 -10.09 29.04
C GLY A 361 13.11 -9.66 27.66
N LEU A 362 12.47 -8.48 27.60
CA LEU A 362 12.00 -7.86 26.36
C LEU A 362 12.86 -6.66 26.01
N LYS A 363 13.07 -6.44 24.70
CA LYS A 363 13.70 -5.23 24.16
C LYS A 363 12.77 -4.01 24.16
N LEU A 364 11.46 -4.23 24.19
CA LEU A 364 10.44 -3.18 24.23
C LEU A 364 10.67 -2.22 25.39
N ASP A 365 10.46 -0.93 25.18
CA ASP A 365 10.47 0.07 26.24
C ASP A 365 9.19 0.00 27.09
N ALA A 366 9.21 0.53 28.31
CA ALA A 366 8.05 0.47 29.20
C ALA A 366 6.80 1.17 28.60
N GLU A 367 7.01 2.24 27.85
CA GLU A 367 5.96 3.01 27.14
C GLU A 367 5.29 2.21 26.02
N GLN A 368 5.98 1.20 25.49
CA GLN A 368 5.49 0.30 24.45
C GLN A 368 4.65 -0.85 24.99
N ILE A 369 4.50 -0.95 26.32
CA ILE A 369 3.80 -2.05 26.99
C ILE A 369 2.52 -1.51 27.66
N HIS A 370 1.37 -1.91 27.13
CA HIS A 370 0.05 -1.55 27.64
C HIS A 370 -0.54 -2.81 28.28
N LEU A 371 -0.74 -2.80 29.59
CA LEU A 371 -1.18 -3.97 30.34
C LEU A 371 -2.56 -3.72 30.88
#